data_AF-A0A6G5NQ95-F1
#
_entry.id   AF-A0A6G5NQ95-F1
#
_cell.length_a   1.000
_cell.length_b   1.000
_cell.length_c   1.000
_cell.angle_alpha   90.00
_cell.angle_beta   90.00
_cell.angle_gamma   90.00
#
_symmetry.space_group_name_H-M   'P 1'
#
loop_
_entity.id
_entity.type
_entity.pdbx_description
1 polymer ?
#
loop_
_entity_poly.entity_id
_entity_poly.type
_entity_poly.pdbx_seq_one_letter_code
_entity_poly.pdbx_strand_id
1 'polypeptide(L)'
;ATFLKLTSLGFIIGVGVVGNLLISILLVKDKSLHRAPYYFLLDLCASDILRSAICFPFVFTSVKNGSAWTYGTLTCKVIAFLGVLSCFHTAFLLFCVSVTRYLAIAHHRFYTKRLTFWTCLAVICMVWTLSVAMAFPPVLDVGTYSFIREEDQCTFQHRSFRANDSLGFMLLLALILLATQLVYLKLIFFVHDRRKMKPVQFVPAVSQNWTFHGPGASGQAAANWLAGFGRGPTPPTLLG
;
A
#
# COMPACT_ATOMS: atom_id res chain seq x y z
N ALA A 1 17.13 19.03 -27.43
CA ALA A 1 17.08 18.26 -26.17
C ALA A 1 16.37 19.04 -25.05
N THR A 2 16.78 20.27 -24.73
CA THR A 2 16.23 21.07 -23.62
C THR A 2 14.73 21.34 -23.73
N PHE A 3 14.22 21.66 -24.92
CA PHE A 3 12.78 21.84 -25.14
C PHE A 3 11.97 20.60 -24.73
N LEU A 4 12.43 19.41 -25.12
CA LEU A 4 11.78 18.13 -24.75
C LEU A 4 11.81 17.88 -23.24
N LYS A 5 12.92 18.22 -22.56
CA LYS A 5 13.01 18.13 -21.09
C LYS A 5 12.03 19.08 -20.40
N LEU A 6 11.91 20.31 -20.89
CA LEU A 6 10.99 21.31 -20.31
C LEU A 6 9.52 20.93 -20.52
N THR A 7 9.16 20.46 -21.71
CA THR A 7 7.78 20.03 -21.98
C THR A 7 7.41 18.78 -21.18
N SER A 8 8.32 17.80 -21.08
CA SER A 8 8.07 16.59 -20.27
C SER A 8 7.99 16.89 -18.78
N LEU A 9 8.89 17.72 -18.23
CA LEU A 9 8.85 18.14 -16.83
C LEU A 9 7.58 18.94 -16.52
N GLY A 10 7.19 19.88 -17.40
CA GLY A 10 5.95 20.63 -17.25
C GLY A 10 4.72 19.72 -17.23
N PHE A 11 4.68 18.71 -18.11
CA PHE A 11 3.62 17.70 -18.12
C PHE A 11 3.61 16.85 -16.84
N ILE A 12 4.77 16.38 -16.39
CA ILE A 12 4.90 15.60 -15.14
C ILE A 12 4.45 16.41 -13.93
N ILE A 13 4.81 17.70 -13.83
CA ILE A 13 4.36 18.59 -12.76
C ILE A 13 2.84 18.75 -12.81
N GLY A 14 2.29 19.07 -13.99
CA GLY A 14 0.86 19.26 -14.17
C GLY A 14 0.05 18.02 -13.80
N VAL A 15 0.40 16.86 -14.36
CA VAL A 15 -0.27 15.59 -14.06
C VAL A 15 -0.03 15.17 -12.61
N GLY A 16 1.19 15.35 -12.09
CA GLY A 16 1.54 15.01 -10.72
C GLY A 16 0.72 15.79 -9.70
N VAL A 17 0.59 17.10 -9.85
CA VAL A 17 -0.18 17.93 -8.92
C VAL A 17 -1.68 17.71 -9.12
N VAL A 18 -2.19 17.89 -10.35
CA VAL A 18 -3.62 17.81 -10.63
C VAL A 18 -4.16 16.40 -10.42
N GLY A 19 -3.45 15.38 -10.91
CA GLY A 19 -3.85 13.98 -10.78
C GLY A 19 -3.92 13.52 -9.33
N ASN A 20 -2.88 13.77 -8.54
CA ASN A 20 -2.89 13.38 -7.13
C ASN A 20 -3.89 14.18 -6.29
N LEU A 21 -4.13 15.46 -6.63
CA LEU A 21 -5.17 16.25 -5.98
C LEU A 21 -6.57 15.71 -6.27
N LEU A 22 -6.86 15.38 -7.53
CA LEU A 22 -8.13 14.77 -7.92
C LEU A 22 -8.35 13.43 -7.21
N ILE A 23 -7.33 12.56 -7.17
CA ILE A 23 -7.40 11.29 -6.43
C ILE A 23 -7.68 11.55 -4.95
N SER A 24 -6.96 12.50 -4.32
CA SER A 24 -7.18 12.85 -2.92
C SER A 24 -8.62 13.34 -2.65
N ILE A 25 -9.16 14.19 -3.52
CA ILE A 25 -10.54 14.69 -3.41
C ILE A 25 -11.55 13.55 -3.55
N LEU A 26 -11.37 12.66 -4.54
CA LEU A 26 -12.25 11.51 -4.76
C LEU A 26 -12.28 10.59 -3.55
N LEU A 27 -11.09 10.31 -3.00
CA LEU A 27 -10.95 9.50 -1.80
C LEU A 27 -11.69 10.14 -0.62
N VAL A 28 -11.53 11.44 -0.36
CA VAL A 28 -12.16 12.14 0.78
C VAL A 28 -13.69 12.24 0.62
N LYS A 29 -14.17 12.38 -0.61
CA LYS A 29 -15.60 12.49 -0.90
C LYS A 29 -16.33 11.16 -0.72
N ASP A 30 -15.71 10.05 -1.10
CA ASP A 30 -16.33 8.74 -1.03
C ASP A 30 -16.13 8.09 0.34
N LYS A 31 -17.15 8.23 1.20
CA LYS A 31 -17.16 7.62 2.53
C LYS A 31 -17.14 6.09 2.51
N SER A 32 -17.50 5.45 1.39
CA SER A 32 -17.46 3.99 1.27
C SER A 32 -16.03 3.44 1.24
N LEU A 33 -15.06 4.26 0.82
CA LEU A 33 -13.65 3.93 0.72
C LEU A 33 -12.87 4.12 2.02
N HIS A 34 -13.46 4.67 3.10
CA HIS A 34 -12.83 4.92 4.42
C HIS A 34 -12.46 3.63 5.20
N ARG A 35 -11.58 2.83 4.61
CA ARG A 35 -10.95 1.64 5.18
C ARG A 35 -9.44 1.89 5.27
N ALA A 36 -8.68 0.98 5.88
CA ALA A 36 -7.22 1.12 6.01
C ALA A 36 -6.45 1.55 4.72
N PRO A 37 -6.79 1.06 3.51
CA PRO A 37 -6.09 1.45 2.28
C PRO A 37 -6.25 2.94 1.94
N TYR A 38 -7.36 3.57 2.34
CA TYR A 38 -7.61 4.98 2.05
C TYR A 38 -6.58 5.90 2.68
N TYR A 39 -6.18 5.65 3.94
CA TYR A 39 -5.18 6.48 4.63
C TYR A 39 -3.80 6.38 3.96
N PHE A 40 -3.41 5.19 3.50
CA PHE A 40 -2.15 5.01 2.78
C PHE A 40 -2.17 5.65 1.39
N LEU A 41 -3.30 5.59 0.69
CA LEU A 41 -3.44 6.25 -0.61
C LEU A 41 -3.39 7.78 -0.47
N LEU A 42 -4.01 8.35 0.58
CA LEU A 42 -3.91 9.78 0.84
C LEU A 42 -2.50 10.23 1.16
N ASP A 43 -1.77 9.48 1.99
CA ASP A 43 -0.37 9.78 2.31
C ASP A 43 0.54 9.67 1.08
N LEU A 44 0.27 8.70 0.19
CA LEU A 44 0.96 8.59 -1.10
C LEU A 44 0.71 9.82 -1.97
N CYS A 45 -0.56 10.21 -2.15
CA CYS A 45 -0.89 11.40 -2.92
C CYS A 45 -0.30 12.68 -2.31
N ALA A 46 -0.28 12.81 -0.98
CA ALA A 46 0.33 13.94 -0.31
C ALA A 46 1.83 14.03 -0.57
N SER A 47 2.55 12.90 -0.50
CA SER A 47 3.98 12.81 -0.83
C SER A 47 4.26 13.14 -2.30
N ASP A 48 3.43 12.64 -3.23
CA ASP A 48 3.60 12.93 -4.65
C ASP A 48 3.28 14.39 -5.00
N ILE A 49 2.27 15.00 -4.35
CA ILE A 49 2.01 16.44 -4.48
C ILE A 49 3.19 17.24 -3.93
N LEU A 50 3.73 16.88 -2.76
CA LEU A 50 4.89 17.54 -2.17
C LEU A 50 6.07 17.54 -3.16
N ARG A 51 6.41 16.37 -3.72
CA ARG A 51 7.52 16.23 -4.68
C ARG A 51 7.26 16.95 -6.00
N SER A 52 6.04 16.87 -6.53
CA SER A 52 5.69 17.49 -7.82
C SER A 52 5.50 19.01 -7.73
N ALA A 53 5.04 19.54 -6.60
CA ALA A 53 4.84 20.96 -6.38
C ALA A 53 6.10 21.67 -5.86
N ILE A 54 7.01 20.97 -5.19
CA ILE A 54 8.24 21.55 -4.64
C ILE A 54 9.45 21.14 -5.46
N CYS A 55 9.84 19.86 -5.47
CA CYS A 55 11.11 19.44 -6.04
C CYS A 55 11.19 19.66 -7.57
N PHE A 56 10.15 19.27 -8.31
CA PHE A 56 10.17 19.34 -9.77
C PHE A 56 10.23 20.76 -10.35
N PRO A 57 9.57 21.79 -9.77
CA PRO A 57 9.78 23.18 -10.18
C PRO A 57 11.22 23.68 -10.05
N PHE A 58 11.96 23.24 -9.03
CA PHE A 58 13.39 23.57 -8.92
C PHE A 58 14.23 22.89 -10.02
N VAL A 59 13.87 21.67 -10.40
CA VAL A 59 14.51 21.00 -11.56
C VAL A 59 14.15 21.72 -12.86
N PHE A 60 12.88 22.10 -13.04
CA PHE A 60 12.41 22.84 -14.22
C PHE A 60 13.16 24.17 -14.41
N THR A 61 13.33 24.94 -13.32
CA THR A 61 14.08 26.20 -13.35
C THR A 61 15.57 25.99 -13.61
N SER A 62 16.16 24.92 -13.07
CA SER A 62 17.56 24.55 -13.34
C SER A 62 17.79 24.22 -14.81
N VAL A 63 16.88 23.46 -15.45
CA VAL A 63 16.92 23.17 -16.89
C VAL A 63 16.75 24.45 -17.71
N LYS A 64 15.83 25.33 -17.31
CA LYS A 64 15.58 26.61 -17.99
C LYS A 64 16.81 27.54 -17.95
N ASN A 65 17.57 27.50 -16.86
CA ASN A 65 18.77 28.34 -16.66
C ASN A 65 20.06 27.71 -17.23
N GLY A 66 19.95 26.75 -18.16
CA GLY A 66 21.13 26.15 -18.81
C GLY A 66 21.86 25.13 -17.95
N SER A 67 21.12 24.35 -17.15
CA SER A 67 21.67 23.30 -16.28
C SER A 67 22.59 23.89 -15.21
N ALA A 68 22.14 24.97 -14.57
CA ALA A 68 22.88 25.65 -13.51
C ALA A 68 21.99 25.85 -12.27
N TRP A 69 22.55 25.56 -11.09
CA TRP A 69 21.87 25.76 -9.83
C TRP A 69 22.17 27.14 -9.24
N THR A 70 21.18 28.04 -9.28
CA THR A 70 21.33 29.44 -8.84
C THR A 70 20.81 29.72 -7.43
N TYR A 71 20.11 28.77 -6.80
CA TYR A 71 19.42 28.93 -5.51
C TYR A 71 20.31 28.71 -4.26
N GLY A 72 21.62 28.60 -4.45
CA GLY A 72 22.59 28.35 -3.37
C GLY A 72 22.67 26.88 -2.91
N THR A 73 23.74 26.56 -2.19
CA THR A 73 24.10 25.18 -1.80
C THR A 73 23.11 24.57 -0.80
N LEU A 74 22.57 25.36 0.13
CA LEU A 74 21.61 24.87 1.13
C LEU A 74 20.34 24.37 0.46
N THR A 75 19.77 25.15 -0.45
CA THR A 75 18.56 24.79 -1.20
C THR A 75 18.79 23.52 -2.02
N CYS A 76 19.98 23.38 -2.63
CA CYS A 76 20.34 22.16 -3.37
C CYS A 76 20.29 20.91 -2.47
N LYS A 77 20.89 20.98 -1.27
CA LYS A 77 20.87 19.88 -0.29
C LYS A 77 19.45 19.56 0.17
N VAL A 78 18.63 20.56 0.44
CA VAL A 78 17.23 20.36 0.88
C VAL A 78 16.40 19.69 -0.22
N ILE A 79 16.52 20.15 -1.47
CA ILE A 79 15.77 19.56 -2.59
C ILE A 79 16.24 18.14 -2.89
N ALA A 80 17.56 17.89 -2.84
CA ALA A 80 18.10 16.54 -2.99
C ALA A 80 17.61 15.60 -1.87
N PHE A 81 17.63 16.06 -0.62
CA PHE A 81 17.12 15.32 0.52
C PHE A 81 15.63 15.00 0.36
N LEU A 82 14.80 16.00 0.01
CA LEU A 82 13.36 15.80 -0.23
C LEU A 82 13.09 14.82 -1.37
N GLY A 83 13.89 14.87 -2.44
CA GLY A 83 13.80 13.93 -3.56
C GLY A 83 14.08 12.49 -3.13
N VAL A 84 15.18 12.26 -2.41
CA VAL A 84 15.56 10.94 -1.88
C VAL A 84 14.54 10.46 -0.85
N LEU A 85 14.16 11.31 0.10
CA LEU A 85 13.14 11.03 1.12
C LEU A 85 11.84 10.55 0.48
N SER A 86 11.34 11.27 -0.52
CA SER A 86 10.09 10.93 -1.21
C SER A 86 10.20 9.58 -1.94
N CYS A 87 11.38 9.25 -2.50
CA CYS A 87 11.63 7.97 -3.17
C CYS A 87 11.52 6.79 -2.18
N PHE A 88 12.20 6.87 -1.03
CA PHE A 88 12.11 5.84 0.00
C PHE A 88 10.71 5.75 0.60
N HIS A 89 10.09 6.91 0.85
CA HIS A 89 8.72 6.98 1.37
C HIS A 89 7.75 6.22 0.49
N THR A 90 7.76 6.51 -0.81
CA THR A 90 6.92 5.79 -1.77
C THR A 90 7.24 4.30 -1.82
N ALA A 91 8.52 3.90 -1.79
CA ALA A 91 8.90 2.48 -1.81
C ALA A 91 8.40 1.72 -0.57
N PHE A 92 8.63 2.25 0.63
CA PHE A 92 8.17 1.65 1.88
C PHE A 92 6.64 1.67 1.99
N LEU A 93 5.98 2.75 1.57
CA LEU A 93 4.53 2.85 1.59
C LEU A 93 3.89 1.83 0.65
N LEU A 94 4.42 1.65 -0.57
CA LEU A 94 3.96 0.63 -1.50
C LEU A 94 4.14 -0.78 -0.93
N PHE A 95 5.24 -1.06 -0.23
CA PHE A 95 5.43 -2.30 0.48
C PHE A 95 4.35 -2.51 1.55
N CYS A 96 4.11 -1.52 2.41
CA CYS A 96 3.07 -1.56 3.45
C CYS A 96 1.66 -1.73 2.86
N VAL A 97 1.35 -1.07 1.74
CA VAL A 97 0.09 -1.24 1.01
C VAL A 97 -0.06 -2.68 0.53
N SER A 98 0.99 -3.26 -0.06
CA SER A 98 1.00 -4.66 -0.53
C SER A 98 0.71 -5.64 0.61
N VAL A 99 1.39 -5.47 1.74
CA VAL A 99 1.19 -6.30 2.94
C VAL A 99 -0.23 -6.13 3.49
N THR A 100 -0.72 -4.89 3.56
CA THR A 100 -2.08 -4.61 4.04
C THR A 100 -3.13 -5.29 3.16
N ARG A 101 -2.97 -5.24 1.83
CA ARG A 101 -3.86 -5.91 0.88
C ARG A 101 -3.80 -7.43 1.03
N TYR A 102 -2.61 -7.99 1.23
CA TYR A 102 -2.45 -9.41 1.52
C TYR A 102 -3.18 -9.82 2.80
N LEU A 103 -2.98 -9.08 3.90
CA LEU A 103 -3.66 -9.34 5.18
C LEU A 103 -5.19 -9.23 5.07
N ALA A 104 -5.69 -8.25 4.31
CA ALA A 104 -7.13 -8.06 4.10
C ALA A 104 -7.80 -9.27 3.42
N ILE A 105 -7.09 -9.92 2.50
CA ILE A 105 -7.60 -11.05 1.69
C ILE A 105 -7.31 -12.39 2.36
N ALA A 106 -6.07 -12.65 2.76
CA ALA A 106 -5.65 -13.94 3.32
C ALA A 106 -6.02 -14.11 4.80
N HIS A 107 -6.01 -13.01 5.58
CA HIS A 107 -6.23 -13.02 7.02
C HIS A 107 -7.30 -12.01 7.45
N HIS A 108 -8.46 -12.07 6.80
CA HIS A 108 -9.55 -11.10 6.97
C HIS A 108 -9.94 -10.84 8.43
N ARG A 109 -10.00 -11.89 9.28
CA ARG A 109 -10.36 -11.76 10.70
C ARG A 109 -9.34 -10.94 11.50
N PHE A 110 -8.05 -11.10 11.19
CA PHE A 110 -6.98 -10.31 11.81
C PHE A 110 -7.05 -8.87 11.32
N TYR A 111 -7.20 -8.69 10.00
CA TYR A 111 -7.29 -7.39 9.37
C TYR A 111 -8.41 -6.53 10.00
N THR A 112 -9.64 -7.05 10.07
CA THR A 112 -10.79 -6.29 10.60
C THR A 112 -10.63 -5.92 12.08
N LYS A 113 -9.93 -6.75 12.88
CA LYS A 113 -9.69 -6.46 14.31
C LYS A 113 -8.53 -5.51 14.56
N ARG A 114 -7.49 -5.56 13.73
CA ARG A 114 -6.20 -4.89 13.99
C ARG A 114 -5.96 -3.66 13.14
N LEU A 115 -6.53 -3.55 11.94
CA LEU A 115 -6.34 -2.38 11.07
C LEU A 115 -7.35 -1.30 11.45
N THR A 116 -7.01 -0.56 12.50
CA THR A 116 -7.72 0.65 12.96
C THR A 116 -7.06 1.91 12.39
N PHE A 117 -7.73 3.05 12.52
CA PHE A 117 -7.15 4.36 12.18
C PHE A 117 -5.79 4.59 12.85
N TRP A 118 -5.69 4.30 14.15
CA TRP A 118 -4.45 4.45 14.91
C TRP A 118 -3.32 3.56 14.39
N THR A 119 -3.66 2.35 13.96
CA THR A 119 -2.69 1.43 13.36
C THR A 119 -2.20 1.96 12.01
N CYS A 120 -3.09 2.47 11.16
CA CYS A 120 -2.70 3.11 9.91
C CYS A 120 -1.80 4.33 10.14
N LEU A 121 -2.16 5.19 11.10
CA LEU A 121 -1.35 6.35 11.48
C LEU A 121 0.04 5.92 11.97
N ALA A 122 0.12 4.91 12.84
CA ALA A 122 1.39 4.39 13.33
C ALA A 122 2.26 3.82 12.20
N VAL A 123 1.67 3.13 11.22
CA VAL A 123 2.38 2.64 10.03
C VAL A 123 2.90 3.80 9.19
N ILE A 124 2.08 4.83 8.95
CA ILE A 124 2.50 6.03 8.19
C ILE A 124 3.67 6.73 8.90
N CYS A 125 3.57 6.95 10.22
CA CYS A 125 4.67 7.53 11.00
C CYS A 125 5.94 6.68 10.91
N MET A 126 5.81 5.35 11.01
CA MET A 126 6.93 4.43 10.86
C MET A 126 7.59 4.57 9.47
N VAL A 127 6.78 4.62 8.40
CA VAL A 127 7.28 4.80 7.03
C VAL A 127 8.03 6.13 6.87
N TRP A 128 7.49 7.24 7.41
CA TRP A 128 8.18 8.52 7.41
C TRP A 128 9.52 8.45 8.16
N THR A 129 9.54 7.84 9.35
CA THR A 129 10.78 7.71 10.14
C THR A 129 11.84 6.86 9.42
N LEU A 130 11.46 5.74 8.81
CA LEU A 130 12.37 4.90 8.03
C LEU A 130 12.90 5.65 6.81
N SER A 131 12.05 6.41 6.14
CA SER A 131 12.43 7.18 4.95
C SER A 131 13.42 8.30 5.30
N VAL A 132 13.19 8.99 6.41
CA VAL A 132 14.15 9.96 6.95
C VAL A 132 15.46 9.28 7.33
N ALA A 133 15.41 8.15 8.03
CA ALA A 133 16.60 7.40 8.42
C ALA A 133 17.43 6.94 7.21
N MET A 134 16.79 6.65 6.07
CA MET A 134 17.49 6.31 4.82
C MET A 134 18.00 7.53 4.06
N ALA A 135 17.29 8.66 4.11
CA ALA A 135 17.70 9.89 3.42
C ALA A 135 18.73 10.72 4.20
N PHE A 136 18.88 10.48 5.51
CA PHE A 136 19.75 11.26 6.39
C PHE A 136 21.26 10.98 6.29
N PRO A 137 21.75 9.73 6.07
CA PRO A 137 23.18 9.45 6.04
C PRO A 137 23.95 10.32 5.04
N PRO A 138 23.45 10.55 3.80
CA PRO A 138 24.09 11.49 2.90
C PRO A 138 24.08 12.94 3.40
N VAL A 139 23.17 13.38 4.27
CA VAL A 139 23.17 14.76 4.78
C VAL A 139 24.39 15.05 5.67
N LEU A 140 24.87 14.05 6.41
CA LEU A 140 25.96 14.17 7.38
C LEU A 140 27.33 14.29 6.70
N ASP A 141 27.51 13.65 5.55
CA ASP A 141 28.76 13.71 4.80
C ASP A 141 28.86 14.98 3.94
N VAL A 142 29.96 15.71 4.11
CA VAL A 142 30.20 16.96 3.38
C VAL A 142 30.53 16.64 1.91
N GLY A 143 29.58 16.88 1.02
CA GLY A 143 29.79 16.82 -0.45
C GLY A 143 29.14 15.64 -1.18
N THR A 144 28.22 14.92 -0.53
CA THR A 144 27.39 13.84 -1.09
C THR A 144 26.18 14.36 -1.86
N TYR A 145 25.40 15.31 -1.30
CA TYR A 145 24.34 15.99 -2.04
C TYR A 145 24.92 17.18 -2.80
N SER A 146 24.93 17.07 -4.12
CA SER A 146 25.44 18.09 -5.01
C SER A 146 24.60 18.19 -6.28
N PHE A 147 24.80 19.30 -7.00
CA PHE A 147 24.17 19.49 -8.29
C PHE A 147 24.91 18.67 -9.35
N ILE A 148 24.19 17.76 -10.01
CA ILE A 148 24.73 16.94 -11.11
C ILE A 148 24.25 17.55 -12.42
N ARG A 149 25.18 18.14 -13.17
CA ARG A 149 24.88 18.81 -14.44
C ARG A 149 24.26 17.88 -15.49
N GLU A 150 24.67 16.61 -15.52
CA GLU A 150 24.13 15.62 -16.46
C GLU A 150 22.67 15.27 -16.18
N GLU A 151 22.23 15.39 -14.92
CA GLU A 151 20.86 15.11 -14.49
C GLU A 151 20.01 16.38 -14.32
N ASP A 152 20.59 17.57 -14.49
CA ASP A 152 19.96 18.88 -14.30
C ASP A 152 19.33 19.09 -12.91
N GLN A 153 19.71 18.29 -11.91
CA GLN A 153 19.09 18.26 -10.60
C GLN A 153 20.11 18.10 -9.47
N CYS A 154 19.71 18.55 -8.29
CA CYS A 154 20.41 18.26 -7.06
C CYS A 154 20.03 16.86 -6.59
N THR A 155 21.02 15.98 -6.49
CA THR A 155 20.82 14.59 -6.10
C THR A 155 22.05 14.06 -5.37
N PHE A 156 21.98 12.80 -4.94
CA PHE A 156 23.12 12.12 -4.37
C PHE A 156 24.19 11.89 -5.45
N GLN A 157 25.32 12.57 -5.30
CA GLN A 157 26.48 12.38 -6.16
C GLN A 157 27.08 11.01 -5.89
N HIS A 158 27.06 10.18 -6.93
CA HIS A 158 27.81 8.93 -6.99
C HIS A 158 29.31 9.26 -7.16
N ARG A 159 29.89 10.00 -6.22
CA ARG A 159 31.35 10.00 -6.09
C ARG A 159 31.74 8.55 -5.79
N SER A 160 32.91 8.14 -6.25
CA SER A 160 33.55 6.87 -5.89
C SER A 160 33.86 6.80 -4.38
N PHE A 161 32.81 6.87 -3.58
CA PHE A 161 32.78 6.91 -2.14
C PHE A 161 32.68 5.46 -1.70
N ARG A 162 33.78 4.72 -1.86
CA ARG A 162 33.85 3.25 -1.74
C ARG A 162 32.76 2.56 -2.58
N ALA A 163 33.12 1.86 -3.66
CA ALA A 163 32.18 1.11 -4.50
C ALA A 163 31.16 0.20 -3.74
N ASN A 164 31.33 -0.03 -2.44
CA ASN A 164 30.43 -0.77 -1.58
C ASN A 164 29.22 0.03 -1.05
N ASP A 165 29.29 1.35 -0.81
CA ASP A 165 28.25 2.06 -0.05
C ASP A 165 27.09 2.58 -0.93
N SER A 166 27.39 3.16 -2.10
CA SER A 166 26.36 3.53 -3.09
C SER A 166 25.65 2.31 -3.67
N LEU A 167 26.39 1.21 -3.85
CA LEU A 167 25.86 -0.09 -4.24
C LEU A 167 24.94 -0.65 -3.15
N GLY A 168 25.28 -0.47 -1.87
CA GLY A 168 24.40 -0.83 -0.75
C GLY A 168 23.06 -0.11 -0.78
N PHE A 169 23.04 1.19 -1.10
CA PHE A 169 21.80 1.97 -1.19
C PHE A 169 20.91 1.52 -2.35
N MET A 170 21.51 1.27 -3.51
CA MET A 170 20.82 0.74 -4.69
C MET A 170 20.29 -0.68 -4.46
N LEU A 171 21.09 -1.55 -3.84
CA LEU A 171 20.69 -2.91 -3.48
C LEU A 171 19.55 -2.92 -2.44
N LEU A 172 19.60 -2.02 -1.45
CA LEU A 172 18.54 -1.90 -0.46
C LEU A 172 17.21 -1.48 -1.11
N LEU A 173 17.25 -0.47 -1.98
CA LEU A 173 16.06 -0.06 -2.74
C LEU A 173 15.54 -1.20 -3.62
N ALA A 174 16.43 -1.89 -4.33
CA ALA A 174 16.09 -3.05 -5.15
C ALA A 174 15.47 -4.19 -4.31
N LEU A 175 15.99 -4.44 -3.10
CA LEU A 175 15.46 -5.43 -2.17
C LEU A 175 14.04 -5.06 -1.71
N ILE A 176 13.79 -3.79 -1.39
CA ILE A 176 12.45 -3.31 -0.99
C ILE A 176 11.46 -3.48 -2.15
N LEU A 177 11.85 -3.12 -3.37
CA LEU A 177 11.02 -3.28 -4.56
C LEU A 177 10.78 -4.76 -4.87
N LEU A 178 11.81 -5.61 -4.80
CA LEU A 178 11.69 -7.06 -4.98
C LEU A 178 10.74 -7.66 -3.93
N ALA A 179 10.91 -7.32 -2.66
CA ALA A 179 10.04 -7.77 -1.58
C ALA A 179 8.58 -7.36 -1.84
N THR A 180 8.36 -6.12 -2.31
CA THR A 180 7.03 -5.63 -2.71
C THR A 180 6.44 -6.48 -3.84
N GLN A 181 7.22 -6.78 -4.89
CA GLN A 181 6.79 -7.65 -5.99
C GLN A 181 6.45 -9.07 -5.49
N LEU A 182 7.27 -9.65 -4.62
CA LEU A 182 7.03 -10.98 -4.06
C LEU A 182 5.73 -11.04 -3.25
N VAL A 183 5.43 -10.01 -2.45
CA VAL A 183 4.16 -9.91 -1.72
C VAL A 183 2.98 -9.79 -2.67
N TYR A 184 3.08 -8.99 -3.73
CA TYR A 184 2.04 -8.90 -4.75
C TYR A 184 1.83 -10.22 -5.50
N LEU A 185 2.89 -10.90 -5.90
CA LEU A 185 2.82 -12.21 -6.53
C LEU A 185 2.13 -13.22 -5.61
N LYS A 186 2.53 -13.28 -4.33
CA LYS A 186 1.87 -14.13 -3.32
C LYS A 186 0.38 -13.81 -3.20
N LEU A 187 0.00 -12.54 -3.21
CA LEU A 187 -1.40 -12.12 -3.21
C LEU A 187 -2.14 -12.61 -4.47
N ILE A 188 -1.55 -12.45 -5.66
CA ILE A 188 -2.15 -12.90 -6.92
C ILE A 188 -2.34 -14.41 -6.94
N PHE A 189 -1.30 -15.18 -6.57
CA PHE A 189 -1.40 -16.64 -6.49
C PHE A 189 -2.46 -17.08 -5.48
N PHE A 190 -2.51 -16.48 -4.30
CA PHE A 190 -3.54 -16.79 -3.30
C PHE A 190 -4.95 -16.52 -3.84
N VAL A 191 -5.16 -15.39 -4.50
CA VAL A 191 -6.46 -15.06 -5.11
C VAL A 191 -6.81 -16.05 -6.23
N HIS A 192 -5.83 -16.41 -7.06
CA HIS A 192 -6.04 -17.35 -8.17
C HIS A 192 -6.42 -18.74 -7.66
N ASP A 193 -5.72 -19.26 -6.65
CA ASP A 193 -6.02 -20.55 -6.03
C ASP A 193 -7.42 -20.55 -5.40
N ARG A 194 -7.81 -19.45 -4.76
CA ARG A 194 -9.15 -19.30 -4.18
C ARG A 194 -10.25 -19.16 -5.24
N ARG A 195 -9.98 -18.54 -6.39
CA ARG A 195 -10.93 -18.51 -7.53
C ARG A 195 -11.14 -19.89 -8.15
N LYS A 196 -10.14 -20.76 -8.12
CA LYS A 196 -10.26 -22.15 -8.62
C LYS A 196 -11.11 -23.05 -7.72
N MET A 197 -11.41 -22.65 -6.49
CA MET A 197 -12.32 -23.41 -5.63
C MET A 197 -13.74 -23.31 -6.18
N LYS A 198 -14.31 -24.44 -6.64
CA LYS A 198 -15.73 -24.50 -6.99
C LYS A 198 -16.57 -24.18 -5.75
N PRO A 199 -17.65 -23.39 -5.88
CA PRO A 199 -18.55 -23.15 -4.75
C PRO A 199 -19.02 -24.50 -4.20
N VAL A 200 -18.95 -24.67 -2.88
CA VAL A 200 -19.50 -25.86 -2.21
C VAL A 200 -20.98 -25.93 -2.60
N GLN A 201 -21.35 -26.94 -3.39
CA GLN A 201 -22.76 -27.25 -3.59
C GLN A 201 -23.31 -27.70 -2.25
N PHE A 202 -24.13 -26.85 -1.63
CA PHE A 202 -24.98 -27.24 -0.53
C PHE A 202 -26.01 -28.23 -1.07
N VAL A 203 -25.67 -29.51 -1.08
CA VAL A 203 -26.64 -30.57 -1.28
C VAL A 203 -27.49 -30.60 -0.01
N PRO A 204 -28.80 -30.30 -0.07
CA PRO A 204 -29.65 -30.48 1.10
C PRO A 204 -29.58 -31.95 1.50
N ALA A 205 -29.40 -32.21 2.80
CA ALA A 205 -29.47 -33.57 3.33
C ALA A 205 -30.90 -34.09 3.13
N VAL A 206 -31.13 -34.84 2.05
CA VAL A 206 -32.39 -35.54 1.81
C VAL A 206 -32.18 -36.98 2.28
N SER A 207 -32.66 -37.32 3.47
CA SER A 207 -32.72 -38.72 3.90
C SER A 207 -33.89 -39.38 3.18
N GLN A 208 -33.63 -40.41 2.37
CA GLN A 208 -34.69 -41.21 1.76
C GLN A 208 -35.39 -42.14 2.76
N ASN A 209 -34.73 -42.45 3.88
CA ASN A 209 -35.30 -43.21 4.98
C ASN A 209 -35.38 -42.31 6.23
N TRP A 210 -36.60 -42.01 6.67
CA TRP A 210 -36.87 -41.30 7.92
C TRP A 210 -36.75 -42.21 9.15
N THR A 211 -35.87 -43.22 9.12
CA THR A 211 -35.72 -44.16 10.22
C THR A 211 -34.65 -43.64 11.18
N PHE A 212 -35.09 -42.82 12.13
CA PHE A 212 -34.30 -42.45 13.29
C PHE A 212 -34.09 -43.71 14.13
N HIS A 213 -32.92 -44.34 14.06
CA HIS A 213 -32.59 -45.51 14.89
C HIS A 213 -31.84 -45.04 16.15
N GLY A 214 -32.55 -45.01 17.28
CA GLY A 214 -32.00 -44.80 18.61
C GLY A 214 -32.91 -45.47 19.66
N PRO A 215 -32.39 -45.83 20.85
CA PRO A 215 -33.22 -46.37 21.92
C PRO A 215 -34.28 -45.34 22.32
N GLY A 216 -35.57 -45.64 22.10
CA GLY A 216 -36.67 -44.71 22.33
C GLY A 216 -37.19 -43.95 21.10
N ALA A 217 -36.67 -44.25 19.90
CA ALA A 217 -37.18 -43.73 18.65
C ALA A 217 -38.45 -44.49 18.19
N SER A 218 -39.54 -44.36 18.95
CA SER A 218 -40.85 -44.70 18.39
C SER A 218 -41.21 -43.60 17.37
N GLY A 219 -41.78 -43.96 16.23
CA GLY A 219 -42.12 -43.05 15.12
C GLY A 219 -43.09 -41.90 15.45
N GLN A 220 -43.38 -41.65 16.74
CA GLN A 220 -44.13 -40.52 17.25
C GLN A 220 -43.59 -39.16 16.78
N ALA A 221 -42.27 -38.99 16.63
CA ALA A 221 -41.71 -37.72 16.15
C ALA A 221 -42.15 -37.40 14.71
N ALA A 222 -42.22 -38.41 13.84
CA ALA A 222 -42.70 -38.27 12.47
C ALA A 222 -44.23 -38.12 12.41
N ALA A 223 -44.96 -38.82 13.28
CA ALA A 223 -46.42 -38.65 13.42
C ALA A 223 -46.80 -37.24 13.90
N ASN A 224 -46.04 -36.69 14.86
CA ASN A 224 -46.23 -35.32 15.36
C ASN A 224 -45.82 -34.27 14.31
N TRP A 225 -44.88 -34.58 13.42
CA TRP A 225 -44.48 -33.70 12.31
C TRP A 225 -45.55 -33.65 11.21
N LEU A 226 -46.13 -34.80 10.83
CA LEU A 226 -47.25 -34.89 9.88
C LEU A 226 -48.54 -34.26 10.43
N ALA A 227 -48.75 -34.30 11.75
CA ALA A 227 -49.92 -33.71 12.40
C ALA A 227 -49.90 -32.18 12.48
N GLY A 228 -48.86 -31.52 11.95
CA GLY A 228 -48.75 -30.06 11.89
C GLY A 228 -48.22 -29.47 13.19
N PHE A 229 -47.17 -28.65 13.08
CA PHE A 229 -46.68 -27.78 14.15
C PHE A 229 -47.81 -26.84 14.62
N GLY A 230 -48.57 -27.30 15.60
CA GLY A 230 -49.68 -26.54 16.16
C GLY A 230 -49.60 -26.47 17.66
N ARG A 231 -49.58 -27.60 18.39
CA ARG A 231 -49.74 -27.60 19.85
C ARG A 231 -49.15 -28.86 20.48
N GLY A 232 -47.89 -28.81 20.89
CA GLY A 232 -47.27 -29.84 21.73
C GLY A 232 -46.03 -29.26 22.43
N PRO A 233 -45.75 -29.63 23.69
CA PRO A 233 -44.72 -28.97 24.48
C PRO A 233 -43.34 -29.18 23.85
N THR A 234 -42.56 -28.09 23.77
CA THR A 234 -41.19 -28.08 23.27
C THR A 234 -40.34 -29.10 24.02
N PRO A 235 -39.61 -30.01 23.34
CA PRO A 235 -38.67 -30.90 23.99
C PRO A 235 -37.49 -30.08 24.58
N PRO A 236 -36.90 -30.52 25.70
CA PRO A 236 -35.83 -29.79 26.35
C PRO A 236 -34.59 -29.72 25.47
N THR A 237 -33.95 -28.54 25.46
CA THR A 237 -32.66 -28.27 24.85
C THR A 237 -31.60 -29.21 25.43
N LEU A 238 -31.08 -30.12 24.62
CA LEU A 238 -29.85 -30.85 24.94
C LEU A 238 -28.66 -29.93 24.67
N LEU A 239 -28.06 -29.44 25.76
CA LEU A 239 -26.71 -28.87 25.76
C LEU A 239 -25.70 -30.01 25.66
N GLY A 240 -24.84 -29.93 24.65
CA GLY A 240 -23.64 -30.74 24.46
C GLY A 240 -22.65 -29.95 23.64
#